data_AF-A0AA88DLC6-F1
#
_entry.id   AF-A0AA88DLC6-F1
#
_cell.length_a   1.000
_cell.length_b   1.000
_cell.length_c   1.000
_cell.angle_alpha   90.00
_cell.angle_beta   90.00
_cell.angle_gamma   90.00
#
_symmetry.space_group_name_H-M   'P 1'
#
loop_
_entity.id
_entity.type
_entity.pdbx_description
1 polymer ?
#
loop_
_entity_poly.entity_id
_entity_poly.type
_entity_poly.pdbx_seq_one_letter_code
_entity_poly.pdbx_strand_id
1 'polypeptide(L)' 'MSRGGDSILERAWSHWSRLGRPELIIAPIGDNSELPFRMHCWKYGTAAADTPVLHSRIFTENKKYRSQEFTTCKDEDDED' A
#
# COMPACT_ATOMS: atom_id res chain seq x y z
N MET A 1 -10.18 -26.12 29.57
CA MET A 1 -9.62 -24.84 29.09
C MET A 1 -9.23 -25.02 27.63
N SER A 2 -10.09 -24.64 26.68
CA SER A 2 -9.82 -24.78 25.25
C SER A 2 -9.29 -23.48 24.66
N ARG A 3 -7.98 -23.49 24.38
CA ARG A 3 -7.23 -22.81 23.31
C ARG A 3 -7.81 -21.52 22.72
N GLY A 4 -7.32 -20.37 23.19
CA GLY A 4 -7.51 -19.06 22.52
C GLY A 4 -6.74 -18.88 21.20
N GLY A 5 -6.21 -19.96 20.61
CA GLY A 5 -5.40 -19.92 19.37
C GLY A 5 -6.24 -19.93 18.09
N ASP A 6 -7.43 -20.56 18.12
CA ASP A 6 -8.27 -20.72 16.92
C ASP A 6 -8.86 -19.37 16.45
N SER A 7 -9.08 -18.43 17.38
CA SER A 7 -9.72 -17.13 17.11
C SER A 7 -8.86 -16.14 16.30
N ILE A 8 -7.53 -16.16 16.44
CA ILE A 8 -6.64 -15.19 15.75
C ILE A 8 -6.44 -15.63 14.30
N LEU A 9 -6.20 -16.92 14.08
CA LEU A 9 -6.06 -17.50 12.75
C LEU A 9 -7.33 -17.30 11.93
N GLU A 10 -8.50 -17.58 12.51
CA GLU A 10 -9.79 -17.41 11.84
C GLU A 10 -10.06 -15.95 11.44
N ARG A 11 -9.73 -15.01 12.32
CA ARG A 11 -9.82 -13.56 12.02
C ARG A 11 -8.88 -13.15 10.90
N ALA A 12 -7.64 -13.65 10.89
CA ALA A 12 -6.67 -13.36 9.84
C ALA A 12 -7.15 -13.89 8.48
N TRP A 13 -7.63 -15.14 8.41
CA TRP A 13 -8.15 -15.75 7.18
C TRP A 13 -9.43 -15.08 6.67
N SER A 14 -10.33 -14.71 7.58
CA SER A 14 -11.54 -13.94 7.24
C SER A 14 -11.17 -12.57 6.64
N HIS A 15 -10.19 -11.89 7.23
CA HIS A 15 -9.71 -10.61 6.74
C HIS A 15 -9.06 -10.73 5.35
N TRP A 16 -8.14 -11.68 5.16
CA TRP A 16 -7.51 -11.94 3.86
C TRP A 16 -8.54 -12.29 2.77
N SER A 17 -9.56 -13.08 3.10
CA SER A 17 -10.65 -13.40 2.18
C SER A 17 -11.48 -12.17 1.78
N ARG A 18 -11.76 -11.26 2.73
CA ARG A 18 -12.48 -10.01 2.46
C ARG A 18 -11.71 -9.04 1.56
N LEU A 19 -10.38 -9.09 1.56
CA LEU A 19 -9.52 -8.31 0.66
C LEU A 19 -9.45 -8.88 -0.76
N GLY A 20 -10.21 -9.94 -1.07
CA GLY A 20 -10.18 -10.57 -2.39
C GLY A 20 -8.99 -11.52 -2.60
N ARG A 21 -8.38 -12.01 -1.52
CA ARG A 21 -7.26 -12.97 -1.56
C ARG A 21 -6.08 -12.47 -2.41
N PRO A 22 -5.44 -11.34 -2.04
CA PRO A 22 -4.32 -10.81 -2.80
C PRO A 22 -3.15 -11.81 -2.84
N GLU A 23 -2.66 -12.12 -4.04
CA GLU A 23 -1.54 -13.05 -4.27
C GLU A 23 -0.27 -12.35 -4.77
N LEU A 24 -0.43 -11.20 -5.45
CA LEU A 24 0.67 -10.44 -6.06
C LEU A 24 0.77 -9.07 -5.42
N ILE A 25 1.79 -8.86 -4.59
CA ILE A 25 2.06 -7.59 -3.91
C ILE A 25 3.43 -7.09 -4.37
N ILE A 26 3.50 -5.83 -4.79
CA ILE A 26 4.77 -5.18 -5.14
C ILE A 26 5.48 -4.75 -3.87
N ALA A 27 6.72 -5.19 -3.71
CA ALA A 27 7.58 -4.77 -2.60
C ALA A 27 7.92 -3.27 -2.68
N PRO A 28 8.20 -2.60 -1.55
CA PRO A 28 8.66 -1.22 -1.54
C PRO A 28 10.08 -1.13 -2.10
N ILE A 29 10.25 -0.38 -3.19
CA ILE A 29 11.55 -0.17 -3.85
C ILE A 29 11.95 1.29 -3.68
N GLY A 30 13.15 1.55 -3.14
CA GLY A 30 13.71 2.90 -3.04
C GLY A 30 13.88 3.54 -4.43
N ASP A 31 13.42 4.79 -4.58
CA ASP A 31 13.46 5.62 -5.79
C ASP A 31 12.81 5.03 -7.07
N ASN A 32 12.11 3.88 -7.01
CA ASN A 32 11.57 3.21 -8.21
C ASN A 32 10.11 2.74 -8.07
N SER A 33 9.39 3.16 -7.03
CA SER A 33 7.98 2.82 -6.81
C SER A 33 7.06 4.06 -6.81
N GLU A 34 7.46 5.07 -7.58
CA GLU A 34 6.65 6.26 -7.84
C GLU A 34 5.26 5.92 -8.40
N LEU A 35 4.31 6.85 -8.31
CA LEU A 35 2.92 6.65 -8.74
C LEU A 35 2.79 6.01 -10.14
N PRO A 36 3.55 6.41 -11.18
CA PRO A 36 3.49 5.78 -12.50
C PRO A 36 3.85 4.29 -12.49
N PHE A 37 4.84 3.88 -11.69
CA PHE A 37 5.24 2.48 -11.55
C PHE A 37 4.13 1.66 -10.87
N ARG A 38 3.54 2.19 -9.79
CA ARG A 38 2.42 1.50 -9.10
C ARG A 38 1.21 1.32 -10.00
N MET A 39 0.85 2.36 -10.76
CA MET A 39 -0.21 2.30 -11.77
C MET A 39 0.08 1.26 -12.87
N HIS A 40 1.34 1.18 -13.31
CA HIS A 40 1.78 0.15 -14.26
C HIS A 40 1.57 -1.24 -13.66
N CYS A 41 2.09 -1.50 -12.46
CA CYS A 41 1.94 -2.80 -11.81
C CYS A 41 0.47 -3.21 -11.58
N TRP A 42 -0.40 -2.27 -11.22
CA TRP A 42 -1.85 -2.50 -11.13
C TRP A 42 -2.44 -2.93 -12.48
N LYS A 43 -2.08 -2.24 -13.58
CA LYS A 43 -2.53 -2.61 -14.92
C LYS A 43 -2.12 -4.04 -15.31
N TYR A 44 -1.02 -4.56 -14.78
CA TYR A 44 -0.54 -5.92 -15.03
C TYR A 44 -0.95 -6.94 -13.95
N GLY A 45 -1.94 -6.64 -13.11
CA GLY A 45 -2.57 -7.62 -12.23
C GLY A 45 -1.98 -7.72 -10.82
N THR A 46 -1.21 -6.71 -10.39
CA THR A 46 -0.81 -6.60 -8.98
C THR A 46 -2.04 -6.27 -8.12
N ALA A 47 -2.19 -6.93 -6.96
CA ALA A 47 -3.30 -6.70 -6.03
C ALA A 47 -3.05 -5.51 -5.08
N ALA A 48 -1.79 -5.24 -4.72
CA ALA A 48 -1.41 -4.07 -3.94
C ALA A 48 0.02 -3.62 -4.29
N ALA A 49 0.26 -2.31 -4.30
CA ALA A 49 1.58 -1.75 -4.48
C ALA A 49 1.90 -0.80 -3.32
N ASP A 50 3.04 -1.04 -2.66
CA ASP A 50 3.51 -0.18 -1.57
C ASP A 50 4.05 1.15 -2.11
N THR A 51 3.96 2.19 -1.27
CA THR A 51 4.62 3.47 -1.50
C THR A 51 6.15 3.31 -1.51
N PRO A 52 6.90 4.24 -2.13
CA PRO A 52 8.34 4.33 -1.97
C PRO A 52 8.77 4.28 -0.51
N VAL A 53 9.97 3.75 -0.28
CA VAL A 53 10.58 3.78 1.06
C VAL A 53 10.80 5.25 1.45
N LEU A 54 9.99 5.75 2.38
CA LEU A 54 10.06 7.14 2.83
C LEU A 54 11.07 7.29 3.97
N HIS A 55 12.08 8.14 3.77
CA HIS A 55 13.03 8.46 4.83
C HIS A 55 12.35 9.33 5.90
N SER A 56 12.11 8.78 7.09
CA SER A 56 11.29 9.41 8.16
C SER A 56 11.67 10.87 8.46
N ARG A 57 12.97 11.14 8.68
CA ARG A 57 13.47 12.50 8.94
C ARG A 57 13.24 13.47 7.77
N ILE A 58 13.50 13.04 6.54
CA ILE A 58 13.34 13.90 5.36
C ILE A 58 11.84 14.16 5.13
N PHE A 59 10.99 13.15 5.35
CA PHE A 59 9.55 13.26 5.25
C PHE A 59 8.95 14.31 6.21
N THR A 60 9.44 14.38 7.45
CA THR A 60 8.95 15.34 8.45
C THR A 60 9.45 16.76 8.18
N GLU A 61 10.73 16.90 7.84
CA GLU A 61 11.40 18.20 7.73
C GLU A 61 11.21 18.88 6.35
N ASN A 62 10.97 18.11 5.29
CA ASN A 62 10.96 18.63 3.91
C ASN A 62 9.57 18.49 3.26
N LYS A 63 8.84 19.61 3.16
CA LYS A 63 7.52 19.68 2.50
C LYS A 63 7.57 19.25 1.04
N LYS A 64 8.63 19.63 0.31
CA LYS A 64 8.80 19.31 -1.11
C LYS A 64 8.98 17.81 -1.31
N TYR A 65 9.88 17.18 -0.55
CA TYR A 65 10.09 15.73 -0.57
C TYR A 65 8.77 14.98 -0.32
N ARG A 66 8.01 15.39 0.70
CA ARG A 66 6.70 14.79 0.98
C ARG A 66 5.73 14.93 -0.19
N SER A 67 5.61 16.12 -0.80
CA SER A 67 4.70 16.31 -1.95
C SER A 67 5.09 15.54 -3.20
N GLN A 68 6.37 15.17 -3.35
CA GLN A 68 6.87 14.43 -4.52
C GLN A 68 6.75 12.92 -4.31
N GLU A 69 7.19 12.41 -3.16
CA GLU A 69 7.25 10.98 -2.88
C GLU A 69 5.91 10.40 -2.38
N PHE A 70 5.13 11.20 -1.66
CA PHE A 70 3.84 10.80 -1.11
C PHE A 70 2.68 11.31 -1.97
N THR A 71 2.65 10.80 -3.20
CA THR A 71 1.61 11.10 -4.19
C THR A 71 0.58 9.99 -4.26
N THR A 72 -0.69 10.36 -4.36
CA THR A 72 -1.83 9.46 -4.63
C THR A 72 -2.41 9.79 -6.00
N CYS A 73 -3.28 8.92 -6.54
CA CYS A 73 -4.14 9.34 -7.64
C CYS A 73 -4.99 10.53 -7.18
N LYS A 74 -5.28 11.47 -8.08
CA LYS A 74 -6.33 12.45 -7.80
C LYS A 74 -7.64 11.67 -7.73
N ASP A 75 -8.33 11.73 -6.61
CA ASP A 75 -9.70 11.27 -6.55
C ASP A 75 -10.51 12.21 -7.46
N GLU A 76 -11.42 11.67 -8.26
CA GLU A 76 -12.33 12.46 -9.11
C GLU A 76 -13.34 13.27 -8.27
N ASP A 77 -13.23 13.25 -6.93
CA ASP A 77 -14.15 13.85 -5.96
C ASP A 77 -13.73 15.27 -5.49
N ASP A 78 -12.65 15.84 -6.05
CA ASP A 78 -12.17 17.21 -5.74
C ASP A 78 -12.66 18.29 -6.76
N GLU A 79 -13.68 18.00 -7.57
CA GLU A 79 -14.41 19.01 -8.36
C GLU A 79 -15.73 19.42 -7.67
N ASP A 80 -15.77 20.68 -7.22
CA ASP A 80 -16.84 21.53 -6.64
C ASP A 80 -17.13 21.46 -5.12
#